data_AF-A0A9X1TZ63-F1
#
_entry.id   AF-A0A9X1TZ63-F1
#
_cell.length_a   1.000
_cell.length_b   1.000
_cell.length_c   1.000
_cell.angle_alpha   90.00
_cell.angle_beta   90.00
_cell.angle_gamma   90.00
#
_symmetry.space_group_name_H-M   'P 1'
#
loop_
_entity.id
_entity.type
_entity.pdbx_description
1 polymer ?
#
loop_
_entity_poly.entity_id
_entity_poly.type
_entity_poly.pdbx_seq_one_letter_code
_entity_poly.pdbx_strand_id
1 'polypeptide(L)'
;MTDAYRSRPAVWAAVAFLGAWGVSTLYLFARGADWVFPIVSLGIFGGALSGLAWFLTRKCEAPNVPVPRPGIELAALLGFLALYAFIFLGWGLGALKAAVVAERPQEVAVLIVKLLVHVGIPAAILWWLRAPLKPLFDSGLGRRGFWPTLIVMGAVLIGLLAVVSPSLANIAKLNPTPMVLVWGITGAFVWNALEAGLCEEFLFRAALQSRFAAWFKSNAAAIVATSLLFGLAHAPGLYLRGGPGVDGWSTDPIQVVAFTIATLSPLSILFGVLWARTRSLLLVVLLHACVDVLPFSSEFISLWR
;
A
#
# COMPACT_ATOMS: atom_id res chain seq x y z
N MET A 1 3.29 15.54 -31.26
CA MET A 1 2.03 15.54 -30.48
C MET A 1 2.24 16.43 -29.28
N THR A 2 1.50 17.53 -29.19
CA THR A 2 1.74 18.67 -28.29
C THR A 2 1.29 18.38 -26.84
N ASP A 3 2.10 18.80 -25.86
CA ASP A 3 1.96 18.52 -24.43
C ASP A 3 0.66 19.03 -23.78
N ALA A 4 -0.11 19.89 -24.45
CA ALA A 4 -1.33 20.50 -23.93
C ALA A 4 -2.49 19.50 -23.70
N TYR A 5 -2.50 18.34 -24.34
CA TYR A 5 -3.55 17.32 -24.15
C TYR A 5 -3.26 16.35 -22.98
N ARG A 6 -2.05 16.36 -22.42
CA ARG A 6 -1.66 15.46 -21.31
C ARG A 6 -2.02 16.00 -19.92
N SER A 7 -2.28 17.31 -19.77
CA SER A 7 -2.49 17.95 -18.45
C SER A 7 -3.93 17.87 -17.94
N ARG A 8 -4.94 17.92 -18.82
CA ARG A 8 -6.36 17.94 -18.41
C ARG A 8 -6.78 16.73 -17.57
N PRO A 9 -6.46 15.47 -17.93
CA PRO A 9 -6.83 14.32 -17.10
C PRO A 9 -6.18 14.35 -15.71
N ALA A 10 -4.98 14.92 -15.60
CA ALA A 10 -4.27 15.02 -14.32
C ALA A 10 -4.94 16.03 -13.39
N VAL A 11 -5.34 17.19 -13.90
CA VAL A 11 -6.06 18.22 -13.14
C VAL A 11 -7.40 17.68 -12.64
N TRP A 12 -8.18 17.05 -13.52
CA TRP A 12 -9.47 16.48 -13.12
C TRP A 12 -9.32 15.34 -12.10
N ALA A 13 -8.31 14.48 -12.24
CA ALA A 13 -8.03 13.46 -11.25
C ALA A 13 -7.64 14.07 -9.88
N ALA A 14 -6.80 15.11 -9.86
CA ALA A 14 -6.45 15.80 -8.62
C ALA A 14 -7.67 16.47 -7.97
N VAL A 15 -8.52 17.13 -8.75
CA VAL A 15 -9.79 17.73 -8.26
C VAL A 15 -10.72 16.66 -7.70
N ALA A 16 -10.90 15.54 -8.42
CA ALA A 16 -11.73 14.44 -7.97
C ALA A 16 -11.21 13.82 -6.66
N PHE A 17 -9.89 13.63 -6.57
CA PHE A 17 -9.24 13.14 -5.35
C PHE A 17 -9.48 14.09 -4.17
N LEU A 18 -9.17 15.37 -4.34
CA LEU A 18 -9.33 16.37 -3.28
C LEU A 18 -10.81 16.55 -2.88
N GLY A 19 -11.74 16.41 -3.83
CA GLY A 19 -13.16 16.38 -3.54
C GLY A 19 -13.55 15.18 -2.67
N ALA A 20 -13.16 13.96 -3.06
CA ALA A 20 -13.46 12.74 -2.30
C ALA A 20 -12.80 12.75 -0.91
N TRP A 21 -11.53 13.14 -0.85
CA TRP A 21 -10.78 13.30 0.40
C TRP A 21 -11.40 14.37 1.29
N GLY A 22 -11.72 15.55 0.73
CA GLY A 22 -12.30 16.67 1.49
C GLY A 22 -13.66 16.34 2.07
N VAL A 23 -14.55 15.73 1.29
CA VAL A 23 -15.86 15.25 1.77
C VAL A 23 -15.68 14.21 2.88
N SER A 24 -14.74 13.27 2.73
CA SER A 24 -14.48 12.24 3.72
C SER A 24 -13.93 12.82 5.03
N THR A 25 -12.97 13.73 4.97
CA THR A 25 -12.41 14.42 6.14
C THR A 25 -13.45 15.27 6.85
N LEU A 26 -14.29 16.00 6.10
CA LEU A 26 -15.40 16.77 6.67
C LEU A 26 -16.46 15.87 7.33
N TYR A 27 -16.74 14.70 6.75
CA TYR A 27 -17.61 13.71 7.38
C TYR A 27 -17.04 13.23 8.71
N LEU A 28 -15.76 12.87 8.77
CA LEU A 28 -15.10 12.46 10.02
C LEU A 28 -15.19 13.56 11.09
N PHE A 29 -14.92 14.80 10.71
CA PHE A 29 -15.08 15.97 11.59
C PHE A 29 -16.51 16.08 12.13
N ALA A 30 -17.51 16.03 11.24
CA ALA A 30 -18.92 16.18 11.60
C ALA A 30 -19.45 15.04 12.50
N ARG A 31 -18.80 13.88 12.49
CA ARG A 31 -19.14 12.71 13.33
C ARG A 31 -18.30 12.64 14.61
N GLY A 32 -17.44 13.63 14.87
CA GLY A 32 -16.56 13.63 16.04
C GLY A 32 -15.45 12.57 15.99
N ALA A 33 -15.16 12.02 14.81
CA ALA A 33 -14.05 11.10 14.58
C ALA A 33 -12.74 11.88 14.38
N ASP A 34 -11.59 11.20 14.40
CA ASP A 34 -10.31 11.85 14.10
C ASP A 34 -10.25 12.32 12.63
N TRP A 35 -10.16 13.63 12.46
CA TRP A 35 -10.05 14.32 11.17
C TRP A 35 -8.71 15.07 11.05
N VAL A 36 -7.94 15.15 12.14
CA VAL A 36 -6.63 15.83 12.15
C VAL A 36 -5.60 14.95 11.46
N PHE A 37 -5.59 13.65 11.78
CA PHE A 37 -4.66 12.72 11.14
C PHE A 37 -4.81 12.68 9.61
N PRO A 38 -6.00 12.65 9.00
CA PRO A 38 -6.18 12.82 7.56
C PRO A 38 -5.47 14.03 6.94
N ILE A 39 -5.50 15.20 7.60
CA ILE A 39 -4.82 16.42 7.12
C ILE A 39 -3.31 16.25 7.18
N VAL A 40 -2.80 15.73 8.30
CA VAL A 40 -1.38 15.45 8.48
C VAL A 40 -0.90 14.41 7.47
N SER A 41 -1.68 13.34 7.27
CA SER A 41 -1.43 12.26 6.31
C SER A 41 -1.33 12.80 4.88
N LEU A 42 -2.29 13.63 4.45
CA LEU A 42 -2.24 14.26 3.13
C LEU A 42 -1.03 15.19 2.97
N GLY A 43 -0.74 16.01 3.97
CA GLY A 43 0.41 16.93 3.92
C GLY A 43 1.75 16.20 3.85
N ILE A 44 1.94 15.17 4.67
CA ILE A 44 3.18 14.40 4.75
C ILE A 44 3.30 13.43 3.57
N PHE A 45 2.39 12.48 3.40
CA PHE A 45 2.52 11.42 2.40
C PHE A 45 2.12 11.88 1.00
N GLY A 46 0.99 12.59 0.88
CA GLY A 46 0.52 13.12 -0.41
C GLY A 46 1.35 14.29 -0.93
N GLY A 47 1.92 15.10 -0.04
CA GLY A 47 2.72 16.28 -0.37
C GLY A 47 4.22 16.05 -0.22
N ALA A 48 4.73 16.21 1.01
CA ALA A 48 6.17 16.32 1.29
C ALA A 48 6.99 15.10 0.86
N LEU A 49 6.58 13.89 1.27
CA LEU A 49 7.28 12.66 0.93
C LEU A 49 7.11 12.30 -0.55
N SER A 50 5.95 12.56 -1.15
CA SER A 50 5.75 12.40 -2.59
C SER A 50 6.65 13.34 -3.40
N GLY A 51 6.83 14.59 -2.95
CA GLY A 51 7.77 15.55 -3.53
C GLY A 51 9.23 15.11 -3.39
N LEU A 52 9.61 14.60 -2.21
CA LEU A 52 10.94 14.02 -1.97
C LEU A 52 11.18 12.79 -2.86
N ALA A 53 10.22 11.88 -2.96
CA ALA A 53 10.27 10.71 -3.84
C ALA A 53 10.48 11.13 -5.29
N TRP A 54 9.72 12.13 -5.77
CA TRP A 54 9.89 12.68 -7.11
C TRP A 54 11.29 13.25 -7.32
N PHE A 55 11.81 14.01 -6.34
CA PHE A 55 13.14 14.61 -6.41
C PHE A 55 14.26 13.54 -6.46
N LEU A 56 14.22 12.55 -5.58
CA LEU A 56 15.21 11.47 -5.51
C LEU A 56 15.21 10.59 -6.78
N THR A 57 14.05 10.49 -7.43
CA THR A 57 13.85 9.70 -8.65
C THR A 57 13.83 10.53 -9.94
N ARG A 58 14.20 11.82 -9.90
CA ARG A 58 14.13 12.71 -11.08
C ARG A 58 15.01 12.24 -12.25
N LYS A 59 16.08 11.51 -11.96
CA LYS A 59 17.02 10.92 -12.93
C LYS A 59 16.80 9.43 -13.19
N CYS A 60 15.73 8.83 -12.65
CA CYS A 60 15.36 7.45 -12.94
C CYS A 60 14.81 7.33 -14.37
N GLU A 61 15.31 6.35 -15.12
CA GLU A 61 14.72 5.94 -16.39
C GLU A 61 13.78 4.76 -16.13
N ALA A 62 12.50 5.06 -15.95
CA ALA A 62 11.48 4.04 -15.72
C ALA A 62 11.21 3.25 -17.01
N PRO A 63 11.34 1.91 -17.00
CA PRO A 63 10.99 1.10 -18.17
C PRO A 63 9.49 1.17 -18.46
N ASN A 64 9.13 0.95 -19.73
CA ASN A 64 7.74 0.83 -20.10
C ASN A 64 7.16 -0.49 -19.60
N VAL A 65 5.94 -0.47 -19.05
CA VAL A 65 5.17 -1.66 -18.70
C VAL A 65 4.10 -1.85 -19.78
N PRO A 66 4.32 -2.73 -20.78
CA PRO A 66 3.35 -2.95 -21.85
C PRO A 66 2.07 -3.56 -21.28
N VAL A 67 0.94 -2.93 -21.63
CA VAL A 67 -0.42 -3.39 -21.30
C VAL A 67 -1.17 -3.56 -22.63
N PRO A 68 -1.14 -4.75 -23.25
CA PRO A 68 -1.72 -4.97 -24.57
C PRO A 68 -3.23 -4.71 -24.62
N ARG A 69 -3.96 -5.01 -23.54
CA ARG A 69 -5.43 -4.89 -23.49
C ARG A 69 -5.88 -4.14 -22.25
N PRO A 70 -5.64 -2.81 -22.16
CA PRO A 70 -5.83 -2.07 -20.91
C PRO A 70 -7.22 -2.21 -20.30
N GLY A 71 -8.28 -2.15 -21.10
CA GLY A 71 -9.65 -2.27 -20.59
C GLY A 71 -9.98 -3.64 -20.01
N ILE A 72 -9.65 -4.71 -20.74
CA ILE A 72 -9.97 -6.09 -20.34
C ILE A 72 -9.11 -6.50 -19.13
N GLU A 73 -7.81 -6.21 -19.16
CA GLU A 73 -6.92 -6.48 -18.03
C GLU A 73 -7.35 -5.72 -16.76
N LEU A 74 -7.70 -4.43 -16.91
CA LEU A 74 -8.18 -3.63 -15.79
C LEU A 74 -9.50 -4.16 -15.24
N ALA A 75 -10.48 -4.43 -16.11
CA ALA A 75 -11.78 -4.94 -15.69
C ALA A 75 -11.67 -6.29 -14.96
N ALA A 76 -10.82 -7.20 -15.44
CA ALA A 76 -10.58 -8.47 -14.78
C ALA A 76 -9.95 -8.30 -13.39
N LEU A 77 -8.93 -7.42 -13.26
CA LEU A 77 -8.31 -7.15 -11.96
C LEU A 77 -9.25 -6.42 -10.99
N LEU A 78 -10.12 -5.53 -11.48
CA LEU A 78 -11.14 -4.87 -10.65
C LEU A 78 -12.22 -5.85 -10.19
N GLY A 79 -12.65 -6.76 -11.07
CA GLY A 79 -13.57 -7.85 -10.71
C GLY A 79 -12.96 -8.77 -9.65
N PHE A 80 -11.69 -9.14 -9.83
CA PHE A 80 -10.93 -9.88 -8.82
C PHE A 80 -10.85 -9.11 -7.50
N LEU A 81 -10.50 -7.81 -7.53
CA LEU A 81 -10.35 -7.01 -6.32
C LEU A 81 -11.67 -6.88 -5.56
N ALA A 82 -12.80 -6.73 -6.25
CA ALA A 82 -14.11 -6.72 -5.63
C ALA A 82 -14.40 -8.05 -4.92
N LEU A 83 -14.21 -9.18 -5.61
CA LEU A 83 -14.37 -10.50 -5.00
C LEU A 83 -13.43 -10.71 -3.81
N TYR A 84 -12.17 -10.31 -3.94
CA TYR A 84 -11.17 -10.35 -2.89
C TYR A 84 -11.58 -9.54 -1.66
N ALA A 85 -12.03 -8.29 -1.84
CA ALA A 85 -12.35 -7.40 -0.74
C ALA A 85 -13.55 -7.90 0.09
N PHE A 86 -14.55 -8.51 -0.55
CA PHE A 86 -15.71 -9.04 0.17
C PHE A 86 -15.50 -10.47 0.67
N ILE A 87 -14.94 -11.36 -0.15
CA ILE A 87 -14.80 -12.78 0.21
C ILE A 87 -13.58 -12.99 1.10
N PHE A 88 -12.40 -12.60 0.63
CA PHE A 88 -11.16 -12.91 1.34
C PHE A 88 -10.96 -11.99 2.56
N LEU A 89 -11.04 -10.67 2.38
CA LEU A 89 -10.89 -9.73 3.49
C LEU A 89 -12.08 -9.68 4.43
N GLY A 90 -13.30 -9.96 3.95
CA GLY A 90 -14.48 -10.00 4.82
C GLY A 90 -14.56 -11.27 5.66
N TRP A 91 -14.39 -12.44 5.04
CA TRP A 91 -14.62 -13.73 5.70
C TRP A 91 -13.40 -14.66 5.67
N GLY A 92 -12.76 -14.82 4.50
CA GLY A 92 -11.77 -15.88 4.25
C GLY A 92 -10.55 -15.83 5.16
N LEU A 93 -10.04 -14.64 5.48
CA LEU A 93 -8.91 -14.51 6.39
C LEU A 93 -9.28 -14.86 7.84
N GLY A 94 -10.52 -14.58 8.27
CA GLY A 94 -11.03 -15.02 9.56
C GLY A 94 -11.19 -16.53 9.64
N ALA A 95 -11.74 -17.14 8.58
CA ALA A 95 -11.86 -18.61 8.48
C ALA A 95 -10.49 -19.31 8.48
N LEU A 96 -9.50 -18.75 7.77
CA LEU A 96 -8.13 -19.27 7.78
C LEU A 96 -7.52 -19.21 9.18
N LYS A 97 -7.67 -18.08 9.88
CA LYS A 97 -7.19 -17.93 11.25
C LYS A 97 -7.89 -18.91 12.21
N ALA A 98 -9.19 -19.14 12.05
CA ALA A 98 -9.92 -20.12 12.88
C ALA A 98 -9.48 -21.58 12.59
N ALA A 99 -9.07 -21.90 11.36
CA ALA A 99 -8.65 -23.24 10.98
C ALA A 99 -7.24 -23.61 11.47
N VAL A 100 -6.36 -22.63 11.70
CA VAL A 100 -4.98 -22.86 12.18
C VAL A 100 -4.84 -22.24 13.56
N VAL A 101 -4.95 -23.06 14.61
CA VAL A 101 -5.03 -22.61 16.00
C VAL A 101 -3.68 -22.18 16.57
N ALA A 102 -2.59 -22.80 16.12
CA ALA A 102 -1.25 -22.45 16.61
C ALA A 102 -0.76 -21.15 15.97
N GLU A 103 -0.39 -20.16 16.79
CA GLU A 103 -0.08 -18.79 16.35
C GLU A 103 1.00 -18.71 15.25
N ARG A 104 2.16 -19.35 15.44
CA ARG A 104 3.25 -19.33 14.44
C ARG A 104 2.83 -19.99 13.11
N PRO A 105 2.30 -21.23 13.08
CA PRO A 105 1.76 -21.82 11.86
C PRO A 105 0.65 -20.98 11.22
N GLN A 106 -0.19 -20.31 12.03
CA GLN A 106 -1.26 -19.46 11.56
C GLN A 106 -0.71 -18.27 10.76
N GLU A 107 0.28 -17.55 11.29
CA GLU A 107 0.88 -16.41 10.59
C GLU A 107 1.61 -16.84 9.30
N VAL A 108 2.28 -18.00 9.30
CA VAL A 108 2.87 -18.57 8.07
C VAL A 108 1.78 -18.92 7.04
N ALA A 109 0.66 -19.51 7.48
CA ALA A 109 -0.46 -19.82 6.59
C ALA A 109 -1.08 -18.55 6.01
N VAL A 110 -1.26 -17.50 6.82
CA VAL A 110 -1.74 -16.18 6.38
C VAL A 110 -0.80 -15.59 5.34
N LEU A 111 0.51 -15.60 5.57
CA LEU A 111 1.50 -15.10 4.61
C LEU A 111 1.41 -15.84 3.28
N ILE A 112 1.40 -17.18 3.29
CA ILE A 112 1.31 -17.99 2.06
C ILE A 112 0.03 -17.65 1.29
N VAL A 113 -1.11 -17.62 1.98
CA VAL A 113 -2.38 -17.33 1.33
C VAL A 113 -2.43 -15.89 0.81
N LYS A 114 -1.90 -14.91 1.55
CA LYS A 114 -1.79 -13.52 1.08
C LYS A 114 -0.94 -13.45 -0.18
N LEU A 115 0.23 -14.10 -0.23
CA LEU A 115 1.08 -14.14 -1.42
C LEU A 115 0.36 -14.78 -2.62
N LEU A 116 -0.34 -15.90 -2.42
CA LEU A 116 -1.13 -16.53 -3.48
C LEU A 116 -2.24 -15.60 -3.98
N VAL A 117 -2.96 -14.96 -3.08
CA VAL A 117 -4.12 -14.12 -3.41
C VAL A 117 -3.70 -12.79 -4.03
N HIS A 118 -2.66 -12.12 -3.53
CA HIS A 118 -2.27 -10.80 -4.01
C HIS A 118 -1.28 -10.82 -5.16
N VAL A 119 -0.45 -11.87 -5.25
CA VAL A 119 0.57 -12.00 -6.29
C VAL A 119 0.19 -13.09 -7.27
N GLY A 120 -0.03 -14.30 -6.77
CA GLY A 120 -0.29 -15.49 -7.60
C GLY A 120 -1.52 -15.34 -8.50
N ILE A 121 -2.69 -15.06 -7.93
CA ILE A 121 -3.96 -14.96 -8.67
C ILE A 121 -3.94 -13.78 -9.67
N PRO A 122 -3.55 -12.54 -9.29
CA PRO A 122 -3.46 -11.43 -10.25
C PRO A 122 -2.46 -11.70 -11.37
N ALA A 123 -1.30 -12.31 -11.07
CA ALA A 123 -0.35 -12.75 -12.09
C ALA A 123 -0.96 -13.80 -13.02
N ALA A 124 -1.69 -14.78 -12.49
CA ALA A 124 -2.37 -15.81 -13.28
C ALA A 124 -3.47 -15.23 -14.19
N ILE A 125 -4.29 -14.31 -13.67
CA ILE A 125 -5.29 -13.57 -14.46
C ILE A 125 -4.62 -12.85 -15.63
N LEU A 126 -3.57 -12.10 -15.35
CA LEU A 126 -2.84 -11.34 -16.36
C LEU A 126 -2.16 -12.26 -17.39
N TRP A 127 -1.56 -13.36 -16.95
CA TRP A 127 -0.98 -14.37 -17.83
C TRP A 127 -2.01 -15.02 -18.75
N TRP A 128 -3.19 -15.37 -18.22
CA TRP A 128 -4.30 -15.91 -19.01
C TRP A 128 -4.81 -14.89 -20.04
N LEU A 129 -4.82 -13.61 -19.66
CA LEU A 129 -5.04 -12.48 -20.56
C LEU A 129 -3.79 -12.11 -21.40
N ARG A 130 -2.82 -13.03 -21.54
CA ARG A 130 -1.61 -12.89 -22.37
C ARG A 130 -0.83 -11.60 -22.13
N ALA A 131 -0.95 -11.02 -20.93
CA ALA A 131 -0.18 -9.85 -20.53
C ALA A 131 1.23 -10.29 -20.09
N PRO A 132 2.28 -9.55 -20.47
CA PRO A 132 3.64 -9.89 -20.09
C PRO A 132 3.84 -9.67 -18.58
N LEU A 133 4.24 -10.73 -17.87
CA LEU A 133 4.46 -10.66 -16.42
C LEU A 133 5.84 -10.12 -16.04
N LYS A 134 6.87 -10.40 -16.84
CA LYS A 134 8.26 -10.01 -16.53
C LYS A 134 8.43 -8.54 -16.13
N PRO A 135 7.81 -7.55 -16.82
CA PRO A 135 7.92 -6.15 -16.44
C PRO A 135 7.31 -5.81 -15.06
N LEU A 136 6.39 -6.64 -14.55
CA LEU A 136 5.73 -6.42 -13.26
C LEU A 136 6.64 -6.78 -12.08
N PHE A 137 7.60 -7.67 -12.30
CA PHE A 137 8.56 -8.15 -11.30
C PHE A 137 9.94 -7.47 -11.44
N ASP A 138 10.03 -6.35 -12.16
CA ASP A 138 11.29 -5.64 -12.31
C ASP A 138 11.79 -5.10 -10.96
N SER A 139 12.98 -5.54 -10.56
CA SER A 139 13.61 -5.11 -9.30
C SER A 139 14.12 -3.68 -9.36
N GLY A 140 14.53 -3.19 -10.53
CA GLY A 140 15.14 -1.88 -10.69
C GLY A 140 16.43 -1.62 -9.92
N LEU A 141 17.07 -2.65 -9.36
CA LEU A 141 18.22 -2.54 -8.46
C LEU A 141 19.42 -1.78 -9.07
N GLY A 142 19.63 -1.94 -10.39
CA GLY A 142 20.69 -1.28 -11.12
C GLY A 142 20.36 0.14 -11.61
N ARG A 143 19.15 0.65 -11.37
CA ARG A 143 18.72 1.95 -11.91
C ARG A 143 19.23 3.09 -11.04
N ARG A 144 19.66 4.18 -11.71
CA ARG A 144 20.04 5.42 -11.04
C ARG A 144 18.90 5.89 -10.16
N GLY A 145 19.19 6.23 -8.90
CA GLY A 145 18.19 6.69 -7.94
C GLY A 145 17.58 5.59 -7.07
N PHE A 146 17.76 4.29 -7.38
CA PHE A 146 17.25 3.21 -6.52
C PHE A 146 17.79 3.32 -5.09
N TRP A 147 19.12 3.24 -4.92
CA TRP A 147 19.76 3.25 -3.60
C TRP A 147 19.58 4.56 -2.84
N PRO A 148 19.79 5.76 -3.43
CA PRO A 148 19.51 7.00 -2.73
C PRO A 148 18.05 7.12 -2.28
N THR A 149 17.10 6.67 -3.12
CA THR A 149 15.67 6.69 -2.75
C THR A 149 15.41 5.73 -1.60
N LEU A 150 15.88 4.49 -1.67
CA LEU A 150 15.71 3.50 -0.61
C LEU A 150 16.29 3.99 0.73
N ILE A 151 17.53 4.46 0.72
CA ILE A 151 18.23 4.87 1.95
C ILE A 151 17.59 6.11 2.56
N VAL A 152 17.42 7.18 1.76
CA VAL A 152 16.89 8.46 2.28
C VAL A 152 15.43 8.33 2.67
N MET A 153 14.59 7.76 1.79
CA MET A 153 13.16 7.61 2.09
C MET A 153 12.95 6.60 3.22
N GLY A 154 13.67 5.48 3.23
CA GLY A 154 13.59 4.49 4.31
C GLY A 154 13.96 5.09 5.66
N ALA A 155 15.05 5.86 5.73
CA ALA A 155 15.44 6.57 6.96
C ALA A 155 14.40 7.59 7.42
N VAL A 156 13.81 8.36 6.48
CA VAL A 156 12.75 9.33 6.80
C VAL A 156 11.49 8.63 7.29
N LEU A 157 11.06 7.53 6.65
CA LEU A 157 9.86 6.77 7.06
C LEU A 157 10.03 6.15 8.44
N ILE A 158 11.17 5.48 8.68
CA ILE A 158 11.47 4.89 10.00
C ILE A 158 11.61 5.98 11.06
N GLY A 159 12.29 7.09 10.74
CA GLY A 159 12.44 8.23 11.65
C GLY A 159 11.11 8.89 12.00
N LEU A 160 10.21 9.04 11.02
CA LEU A 160 8.84 9.54 11.26
C LEU A 160 8.10 8.61 12.23
N LEU A 161 8.09 7.30 11.97
CA LEU A 161 7.41 6.31 12.81
C LEU A 161 7.98 6.23 14.22
N ALA A 162 9.30 6.39 14.37
CA ALA A 162 9.93 6.46 15.68
C ALA A 162 9.41 7.63 16.54
N VAL A 163 8.91 8.69 15.92
CA VAL A 163 8.40 9.89 16.61
C VAL A 163 6.88 9.87 16.76
N VAL A 164 6.14 9.49 15.72
CA VAL A 164 4.67 9.65 15.68
C VAL A 164 3.90 8.41 16.14
N SER A 165 4.56 7.26 16.28
CA SER A 165 3.92 6.00 16.67
C SER A 165 4.38 5.52 18.05
N PRO A 166 3.56 4.74 18.78
CA PRO A 166 3.96 4.16 20.06
C PRO A 166 4.92 2.96 19.91
N SER A 167 5.38 2.65 18.70
CA SER A 167 6.11 1.42 18.36
C SER A 167 7.36 1.21 19.22
N LEU A 168 8.19 2.24 19.39
CA LEU A 168 9.41 2.12 20.20
C LEU A 168 9.11 1.84 21.67
N ALA A 169 8.06 2.46 22.22
CA ALA A 169 7.61 2.20 23.58
C ALA A 169 7.08 0.76 23.73
N ASN A 170 6.36 0.25 22.73
CA ASN A 170 5.87 -1.13 22.74
C ASN A 170 7.00 -2.16 22.64
N ILE A 171 8.01 -1.91 21.81
CA ILE A 171 9.22 -2.75 21.74
C ILE A 171 9.98 -2.72 23.07
N ALA A 172 10.16 -1.53 23.67
CA ALA A 172 10.88 -1.37 24.93
C ALA A 172 10.23 -2.14 26.09
N LYS A 173 8.89 -2.20 26.16
CA LYS A 173 8.15 -2.97 27.18
C LYS A 173 8.49 -4.46 27.19
N LEU A 174 8.97 -5.02 26.08
CA LEU A 174 9.37 -6.43 25.99
C LEU A 174 10.73 -6.72 26.65
N ASN A 175 11.47 -5.66 27.03
CA ASN A 175 12.84 -5.74 27.54
C ASN A 175 13.74 -6.69 26.72
N PRO A 176 13.83 -6.53 25.39
CA PRO A 176 14.61 -7.43 24.55
C PRO A 176 16.11 -7.24 24.81
N THR A 177 16.88 -8.33 24.73
CA THR A 177 18.34 -8.20 24.65
C THR A 177 18.73 -7.53 23.32
N PRO A 178 19.92 -6.92 23.20
CA PRO A 178 20.36 -6.32 21.93
C PRO A 178 20.30 -7.30 20.74
N MET A 179 20.62 -8.57 20.97
CA MET A 179 20.56 -9.61 19.93
C MET A 179 19.12 -9.93 19.51
N VAL A 180 18.17 -10.02 20.46
CA VAL A 180 16.73 -10.19 20.16
C VAL A 180 16.21 -8.97 19.41
N LEU A 181 16.66 -7.76 19.75
CA LEU A 181 16.26 -6.54 19.04
C LEU A 181 16.74 -6.54 17.58
N VAL A 182 18.01 -6.88 17.34
CA VAL A 182 18.58 -6.93 15.98
C VAL A 182 17.86 -7.96 15.11
N TRP A 183 17.68 -9.19 15.59
CA TRP A 183 17.00 -10.23 14.82
C TRP A 183 15.49 -9.98 14.72
N GLY A 184 14.86 -9.44 15.76
CA GLY A 184 13.44 -9.11 15.76
C GLY A 184 13.08 -8.04 14.73
N ILE A 185 13.82 -6.93 14.69
CA ILE A 185 13.58 -5.85 13.71
C ILE A 185 13.91 -6.34 12.29
N THR A 186 15.02 -7.06 12.12
CA THR A 186 15.42 -7.57 10.79
C THR A 186 14.40 -8.60 10.28
N GLY A 187 13.95 -9.50 11.15
CA GLY A 187 12.92 -10.49 10.85
C GLY A 187 11.58 -9.85 10.52
N ALA A 188 11.14 -8.88 11.32
CA ALA A 188 9.92 -8.11 11.06
C ALA A 188 9.99 -7.35 9.72
N PHE A 189 11.14 -6.77 9.39
CA PHE A 189 11.34 -6.10 8.10
C PHE A 189 11.19 -7.07 6.92
N VAL A 190 11.86 -8.23 6.97
CA VAL A 190 11.76 -9.26 5.92
C VAL A 190 10.34 -9.80 5.82
N TRP A 191 9.70 -10.05 6.97
CA TRP A 191 8.33 -10.52 7.04
C TRP A 191 7.37 -9.52 6.37
N ASN A 192 7.41 -8.24 6.77
CA ASN A 192 6.57 -7.19 6.19
C ASN A 192 6.86 -6.92 4.71
N ALA A 193 8.12 -7.06 4.27
CA ALA A 193 8.45 -6.98 2.85
C ALA A 193 7.74 -8.06 2.03
N LEU A 194 7.48 -9.24 2.60
CA LEU A 194 6.73 -10.30 1.92
C LEU A 194 5.22 -10.13 2.12
N GLU A 195 4.78 -9.91 3.36
CA GLU A 195 3.37 -9.97 3.74
C GLU A 195 2.57 -8.76 3.25
N ALA A 196 3.05 -7.55 3.51
CA ALA A 196 2.38 -6.31 3.13
C ALA A 196 3.02 -5.74 1.87
N GLY A 197 4.34 -5.53 1.88
CA GLY A 197 5.07 -4.92 0.77
C GLY A 197 4.86 -5.63 -0.55
N LEU A 198 5.28 -6.89 -0.69
CA LEU A 198 5.16 -7.62 -1.95
C LEU A 198 3.70 -7.85 -2.35
N CYS A 199 2.85 -8.25 -1.41
CA CYS A 199 1.44 -8.51 -1.69
C CYS A 199 0.73 -7.26 -2.21
N GLU A 200 0.77 -6.17 -1.45
CA GLU A 200 0.02 -4.97 -1.79
C GLU A 200 0.65 -4.21 -2.96
N GLU A 201 1.97 -4.03 -2.97
CA GLU A 201 2.62 -3.25 -4.02
C GLU A 201 2.58 -3.98 -5.38
N PHE A 202 2.61 -5.32 -5.39
CA PHE A 202 2.37 -6.05 -6.63
C PHE A 202 0.95 -5.81 -7.15
N LEU A 203 -0.08 -6.02 -6.33
CA LEU A 203 -1.47 -5.88 -6.76
C LEU A 203 -1.81 -4.44 -7.16
N PHE A 204 -1.52 -3.47 -6.29
CA PHE A 204 -1.95 -2.09 -6.49
C PHE A 204 -1.02 -1.33 -7.44
N ARG A 205 0.31 -1.47 -7.35
CA ARG A 205 1.23 -0.74 -8.23
C ARG A 205 1.50 -1.48 -9.52
N ALA A 206 2.11 -2.66 -9.40
CA ALA A 206 2.58 -3.38 -10.58
C ALA A 206 1.41 -3.79 -11.47
N ALA A 207 0.38 -4.39 -10.89
CA ALA A 207 -0.85 -4.80 -11.57
C ALA A 207 -1.72 -3.57 -11.91
N LEU A 208 -2.51 -3.08 -10.94
CA LEU A 208 -3.60 -2.13 -11.18
C LEU A 208 -3.15 -0.78 -11.72
N GLN A 209 -2.18 -0.11 -11.06
CA GLN A 209 -1.75 1.23 -11.48
C GLN A 209 -1.14 1.26 -12.89
N SER A 210 -0.43 0.21 -13.30
CA SER A 210 0.07 0.10 -14.68
C SER A 210 -1.08 0.04 -15.70
N ARG A 211 -2.17 -0.65 -15.39
CA ARG A 211 -3.34 -0.77 -16.28
C ARG A 211 -4.15 0.52 -16.29
N PHE A 212 -4.35 1.15 -15.14
CA PHE A 212 -4.96 2.48 -15.08
C PHE A 212 -4.13 3.52 -15.87
N ALA A 213 -2.80 3.47 -15.78
CA ALA A 213 -1.94 4.38 -16.52
C ALA A 213 -2.09 4.19 -18.05
N ALA A 214 -2.19 2.94 -18.51
CA ALA A 214 -2.46 2.63 -19.91
C ALA A 214 -3.87 3.01 -20.35
N TRP A 215 -4.89 2.77 -19.51
CA TRP A 215 -6.30 3.07 -19.79
C TRP A 215 -6.55 4.58 -19.87
N PHE A 216 -6.12 5.34 -18.85
CA PHE A 216 -6.26 6.80 -18.81
C PHE A 216 -5.24 7.54 -19.65
N LYS A 217 -4.19 6.86 -20.12
CA LYS A 217 -3.02 7.47 -20.77
C LYS A 217 -2.39 8.57 -19.89
N SER A 218 -2.42 8.40 -18.57
CA SER A 218 -1.97 9.37 -17.58
C SER A 218 -1.52 8.69 -16.29
N ASN A 219 -0.27 8.89 -15.89
CA ASN A 219 0.26 8.39 -14.62
C ASN A 219 -0.40 9.09 -13.42
N ALA A 220 -0.69 10.39 -13.52
CA ALA A 220 -1.33 11.13 -12.44
C ALA A 220 -2.74 10.61 -12.14
N ALA A 221 -3.54 10.39 -13.20
CA ALA A 221 -4.87 9.80 -13.04
C ALA A 221 -4.80 8.38 -12.48
N ALA A 222 -3.80 7.58 -12.90
CA ALA A 222 -3.59 6.25 -12.37
C ALA A 222 -3.18 6.23 -10.89
N ILE A 223 -2.30 7.14 -10.46
CA ILE A 223 -1.93 7.28 -9.04
C ILE A 223 -3.18 7.57 -8.21
N VAL A 224 -3.99 8.56 -8.62
CA VAL A 224 -5.23 8.91 -7.91
C VAL A 224 -6.19 7.72 -7.85
N ALA A 225 -6.49 7.10 -8.99
CA ALA A 225 -7.45 6.01 -9.06
C ALA A 225 -7.02 4.81 -8.22
N THR A 226 -5.75 4.40 -8.33
CA THR A 226 -5.20 3.32 -7.52
C THR A 226 -5.16 3.68 -6.04
N SER A 227 -4.86 4.93 -5.67
CA SER A 227 -4.83 5.34 -4.25
C SER A 227 -6.19 5.34 -3.58
N LEU A 228 -7.23 5.81 -4.28
CA LEU A 228 -8.60 5.69 -3.78
C LEU A 228 -9.00 4.21 -3.64
N LEU A 229 -8.66 3.40 -4.64
CA LEU A 229 -8.96 1.98 -4.65
C LEU A 229 -8.22 1.21 -3.54
N PHE A 230 -6.97 1.58 -3.27
CA PHE A 230 -6.18 1.05 -2.16
C PHE A 230 -6.87 1.31 -0.82
N GLY A 231 -7.25 2.57 -0.55
CA GLY A 231 -7.99 2.88 0.67
C GLY A 231 -9.30 2.09 0.76
N LEU A 232 -10.13 2.14 -0.27
CA LEU A 232 -11.43 1.47 -0.29
C LEU A 232 -11.33 -0.05 -0.12
N ALA A 233 -10.27 -0.69 -0.63
CA ALA A 233 -10.06 -2.12 -0.47
C ALA A 233 -9.90 -2.55 1.01
N HIS A 234 -9.50 -1.63 1.89
CA HIS A 234 -9.36 -1.90 3.33
C HIS A 234 -10.70 -1.77 4.08
N ALA A 235 -11.68 -1.07 3.53
CA ALA A 235 -12.93 -0.76 4.24
C ALA A 235 -13.71 -2.02 4.67
N PRO A 236 -13.87 -3.08 3.85
CA PRO A 236 -14.54 -4.30 4.29
C PRO A 236 -13.81 -5.01 5.43
N GLY A 237 -12.48 -5.03 5.39
CA GLY A 237 -11.67 -5.64 6.45
C GLY A 237 -11.81 -4.89 7.78
N LEU A 238 -11.73 -3.56 7.74
CA LEU A 238 -11.95 -2.72 8.92
C LEU A 238 -13.37 -2.89 9.45
N TYR A 239 -14.40 -2.86 8.60
CA TYR A 239 -15.79 -2.95 9.04
C TYR A 239 -16.18 -4.34 9.57
N LEU A 240 -15.82 -5.41 8.86
CA LEU A 240 -16.28 -6.78 9.15
C LEU A 240 -15.42 -7.52 10.18
N ARG A 241 -14.14 -7.14 10.33
CA ARG A 241 -13.19 -7.83 11.22
C ARG A 241 -12.46 -6.92 12.21
N GLY A 242 -12.56 -5.60 12.05
CA GLY A 242 -12.05 -4.67 13.05
C GLY A 242 -12.83 -4.73 14.35
N GLY A 243 -12.36 -4.01 15.36
CA GLY A 243 -13.01 -3.90 16.65
C GLY A 243 -12.53 -2.66 17.42
N PRO A 244 -13.05 -2.44 18.65
CA PRO A 244 -12.59 -1.36 19.50
C PRO A 244 -11.05 -1.39 19.66
N GLY A 245 -10.40 -0.26 19.42
CA GLY A 245 -8.93 -0.14 19.49
C GLY A 245 -8.21 -0.36 18.16
N VAL A 246 -8.92 -0.71 17.08
CA VAL A 246 -8.37 -0.70 15.71
C VAL A 246 -8.65 0.67 15.07
N ASP A 247 -7.60 1.36 14.65
CA ASP A 247 -7.73 2.65 13.97
C ASP A 247 -8.60 2.53 12.71
N GLY A 248 -9.57 3.43 12.58
CA GLY A 248 -10.50 3.45 11.46
C GLY A 248 -11.67 2.48 11.54
N TRP A 249 -11.76 1.66 12.59
CA TRP A 249 -12.96 0.87 12.86
C TRP A 249 -14.14 1.75 13.32
N SER A 250 -15.33 1.44 12.84
CA SER A 250 -16.59 2.01 13.30
C SER A 250 -17.75 1.06 12.99
N THR A 251 -18.82 1.13 13.79
CA THR A 251 -20.09 0.47 13.50
C THR A 251 -20.87 1.16 12.38
N ASP A 252 -20.49 2.39 12.02
CA ASP A 252 -20.99 3.13 10.87
C ASP A 252 -20.11 2.83 9.63
N PRO A 253 -20.62 2.08 8.62
CA PRO A 253 -19.83 1.73 7.43
C PRO A 253 -19.41 2.96 6.61
N ILE A 254 -20.17 4.07 6.66
CA ILE A 254 -19.81 5.31 5.95
C ILE A 254 -18.60 5.93 6.62
N GLN A 255 -18.52 5.90 7.96
CA GLN A 255 -17.35 6.38 8.69
C GLN A 255 -16.09 5.57 8.37
N VAL A 256 -16.19 4.24 8.23
CA VAL A 256 -15.06 3.39 7.82
C VAL A 256 -14.60 3.75 6.41
N VAL A 257 -15.53 3.89 5.47
CA VAL A 257 -15.20 4.31 4.09
C VAL A 257 -14.53 5.69 4.09
N ALA A 258 -15.10 6.66 4.82
CA ALA A 258 -14.53 8.00 4.94
C ALA A 258 -13.12 7.96 5.53
N PHE A 259 -12.90 7.17 6.59
CA PHE A 259 -11.57 6.98 7.17
C PHE A 259 -10.58 6.41 6.15
N THR A 260 -10.93 5.36 5.43
CA THR A 260 -10.00 4.75 4.45
C THR A 260 -9.65 5.69 3.29
N ILE A 261 -10.60 6.49 2.81
CA ILE A 261 -10.33 7.52 1.80
C ILE A 261 -9.46 8.62 2.41
N ALA A 262 -9.83 9.16 3.57
CA ALA A 262 -9.18 10.32 4.16
C ALA A 262 -7.76 10.02 4.66
N THR A 263 -7.53 8.80 5.16
CA THR A 263 -6.32 8.41 5.87
C THR A 263 -5.39 7.52 5.04
N LEU A 264 -5.90 6.45 4.41
CA LEU A 264 -5.05 5.45 3.74
C LEU A 264 -4.73 5.82 2.30
N SER A 265 -5.65 6.48 1.59
CA SER A 265 -5.41 6.89 0.21
C SER A 265 -4.22 7.87 0.05
N PRO A 266 -3.98 8.84 0.96
CA PRO A 266 -2.79 9.69 0.87
C PRO A 266 -1.47 8.94 1.06
N LEU A 267 -1.41 7.93 1.95
CA LEU A 267 -0.23 7.05 2.08
C LEU A 267 0.07 6.36 0.76
N SER A 268 -0.96 5.85 0.08
CA SER A 268 -0.83 5.21 -1.21
C SER A 268 -0.34 6.16 -2.32
N ILE A 269 -0.53 7.48 -2.23
CA ILE A 269 -0.01 8.43 -3.23
C ILE A 269 1.52 8.36 -3.30
N LEU A 270 2.21 8.28 -2.15
CA LEU A 270 3.67 8.18 -2.10
C LEU A 270 4.19 6.99 -2.91
N PHE A 271 3.64 5.81 -2.64
CA PHE A 271 4.00 4.59 -3.36
C PHE A 271 3.58 4.61 -4.83
N GLY A 272 2.45 5.25 -5.13
CA GLY A 272 2.02 5.49 -6.50
C GLY A 272 3.01 6.36 -7.28
N VAL A 273 3.53 7.44 -6.67
CA VAL A 273 4.58 8.29 -7.26
C VAL A 273 5.86 7.49 -7.46
N LEU A 274 6.34 6.79 -6.43
CA LEU A 274 7.54 5.94 -6.52
C LEU A 274 7.43 4.92 -7.66
N TRP A 275 6.29 4.23 -7.78
CA TRP A 275 6.05 3.30 -8.88
C TRP A 275 6.01 4.00 -10.23
N ALA A 276 5.28 5.11 -10.38
CA ALA A 276 5.21 5.83 -11.65
C ALA A 276 6.57 6.34 -12.13
N ARG A 277 7.45 6.71 -11.19
CA ARG A 277 8.79 7.27 -11.44
C ARG A 277 9.88 6.22 -11.63
N THR A 278 9.67 5.02 -11.08
CA THR A 278 10.72 3.98 -11.11
C THR A 278 10.25 2.73 -11.84
N ARG A 279 9.04 2.24 -11.65
CA ARG A 279 8.63 0.87 -12.04
C ARG A 279 9.55 -0.20 -11.42
N SER A 280 10.05 0.06 -10.23
CA SER A 280 10.82 -0.91 -9.44
C SER A 280 9.89 -1.49 -8.38
N LEU A 281 9.53 -2.77 -8.52
CA LEU A 281 8.71 -3.45 -7.53
C LEU A 281 9.49 -3.59 -6.22
N LEU A 282 10.76 -4.01 -6.31
CA LEU A 282 11.61 -4.17 -5.12
C LEU A 282 11.72 -2.88 -4.31
N LEU A 283 11.89 -1.71 -4.95
CA LEU A 283 12.00 -0.43 -4.23
C LEU A 283 10.73 -0.14 -3.43
N VAL A 284 9.55 -0.23 -4.04
CA VAL A 284 8.29 0.06 -3.34
C VAL A 284 8.01 -0.98 -2.26
N VAL A 285 8.34 -2.26 -2.49
CA VAL A 285 8.22 -3.34 -1.50
C VAL A 285 9.07 -3.07 -0.26
N LEU A 286 10.35 -2.73 -0.44
CA LEU A 286 11.25 -2.46 0.69
C LEU A 286 10.87 -1.18 1.44
N LEU A 287 10.43 -0.15 0.73
CA LEU A 287 9.95 1.09 1.37
C LEU A 287 8.61 0.89 2.09
N HIS A 288 7.76 0.00 1.61
CA HIS A 288 6.53 -0.39 2.31
C HIS A 288 6.89 -1.09 3.62
N ALA A 289 7.83 -2.03 3.58
CA ALA A 289 8.33 -2.67 4.80
C ALA A 289 8.91 -1.66 5.82
N CYS A 290 9.51 -0.54 5.38
CA CYS A 290 9.92 0.54 6.28
C CYS A 290 8.75 1.22 7.00
N VAL A 291 7.54 1.22 6.41
CA VAL A 291 6.34 1.76 7.05
C VAL A 291 5.82 0.84 8.16
N ASP A 292 5.95 -0.47 7.97
CA ASP A 292 5.32 -1.44 8.87
C ASP A 292 6.28 -2.06 9.90
N VAL A 293 7.60 -1.98 9.65
CA VAL A 293 8.60 -2.66 10.50
C VAL A 293 8.49 -2.27 11.96
N LEU A 294 8.39 -0.97 12.29
CA LEU A 294 8.34 -0.54 13.68
C LEU A 294 7.01 -0.93 14.35
N PRO A 295 5.82 -0.62 13.76
CA PRO A 295 4.54 -1.06 14.33
C PRO A 295 4.47 -2.56 14.60
N PHE A 296 4.99 -3.38 13.68
CA PHE A 296 4.91 -4.84 13.77
C PHE A 296 6.00 -5.49 14.64
N SER A 297 7.14 -4.83 14.86
CA SER A 297 8.30 -5.44 15.55
C SER A 297 7.97 -6.01 16.94
N SER A 298 7.10 -5.36 17.71
CA SER A 298 6.75 -5.85 19.06
C SER A 298 5.94 -7.15 19.04
N GLU A 299 5.03 -7.28 18.07
CA GLU A 299 4.28 -8.52 17.84
C GLU A 299 5.21 -9.62 17.32
N PHE A 300 6.06 -9.29 16.34
CA PHE A 300 7.02 -10.25 15.78
C PHE A 300 7.97 -10.80 16.86
N ILE A 301 8.54 -9.94 17.71
CA ILE A 301 9.43 -10.37 18.81
C ILE A 301 8.67 -11.27 19.78
N SER A 302 7.45 -10.90 20.18
CA SER A 302 6.64 -11.71 21.09
C SER A 302 6.34 -13.09 20.50
N LEU A 303 6.03 -13.14 19.21
CA LEU A 303 5.67 -14.37 18.52
C LEU A 303 6.86 -15.29 18.30
N TRP A 304 8.04 -14.76 17.94
CA TRP A 304 9.19 -15.55 17.45
C TRP A 304 10.37 -15.68 18.42
N ARG A 305 10.27 -15.12 19.64
CA ARG A 305 11.25 -15.31 20.71
C ARG A 305 11.22 -16.72 21.31
#